data_AF-A0A8H7QF14-F1
#
_entry.id   AF-A0A8H7QF14-F1
#
_cell.length_a   1.000
_cell.length_b   1.000
_cell.length_c   1.000
_cell.angle_alpha   90.00
_cell.angle_beta   90.00
_cell.angle_gamma   90.00
#
_symmetry.space_group_name_H-M   'P 1'
#
loop_
_entity.id
_entity.type
_entity.pdbx_description
1 polymer ?
#
loop_
_entity_poly.entity_id
_entity_poly.type
_entity_poly.pdbx_seq_one_letter_code
_entity_poly.pdbx_strand_id
1 'polypeptide(L)'
;MFLGRKRALQAKSITQTGIVDTKSQLNEQRSKEIMNIFIQQTELTPVENDLPIAKLKKEADMSLYKTACLSKYSEDVQLIWSLATSLNHSNQKVSVKKWIRDLVHPGLESQLKRSKEIYVNDPFITTFVNLTFGQYDAASESAQLQNDFNLAMYIIHSEYKDTTTVVQQQISDFKKGGQWQNMTVFHKKCWHIIAGNLGYIQEDDFVVTEDVYWQCTLGMYIWFGNRFDCFDLRLYNKALDSNIPGIHQLKTVKHTAIPDDRCYWYQLLQWWIGNEKLAKIDDWPLDLVWLLSIYKQPNKIDEKYALNWIEYLERQDQAELAIYTTFFLSRPSDKLNYILRQCEWDNEEKLIYGYHIPKKQVFIAKALNAHDSWDYKGEYKFLVQGGLKEQAKMALLHFLLPRIFDDDENAMKTSLNFLDDYPFSDAEIKTLTNIYRIIISKEKEENFDRYIQELENLQSKYQSKNLNTLLKNLMELMMEANQ
;
A
#
# COMPACT_ATOMS: atom_id res chain seq x y z
N MET A 1 -21.73 6.23 -30.40
CA MET A 1 -22.52 5.17 -29.73
C MET A 1 -21.57 4.35 -28.88
N PHE A 2 -21.48 4.68 -27.59
CA PHE A 2 -20.97 3.80 -26.53
C PHE A 2 -21.85 4.08 -25.31
N LEU A 3 -22.82 3.19 -25.10
CA LEU A 3 -23.64 3.12 -23.89
C LEU A 3 -22.76 2.56 -22.76
N GLY A 4 -22.02 3.45 -22.10
CA GLY A 4 -21.47 3.17 -20.78
C GLY A 4 -22.59 3.24 -19.77
N ARG A 5 -23.22 2.11 -19.46
CA ARG A 5 -24.13 1.98 -18.32
C ARG A 5 -23.42 2.53 -17.08
N LYS A 6 -23.97 3.59 -16.47
CA LYS A 6 -23.71 3.89 -15.05
C LYS A 6 -23.84 2.57 -14.30
N ARG A 7 -22.79 2.12 -13.61
CA ARG A 7 -23.07 1.55 -12.30
C ARG A 7 -23.61 2.73 -11.52
N ALA A 8 -24.92 2.72 -11.29
CA ALA A 8 -25.42 3.43 -10.13
C ALA A 8 -24.70 2.80 -8.94
N LEU A 9 -23.60 3.40 -8.50
CA LEU A 9 -23.38 3.46 -7.06
C LEU A 9 -24.63 4.16 -6.58
N GLN A 10 -25.55 3.38 -6.03
CA GLN A 10 -26.65 3.94 -5.29
C GLN A 10 -26.02 4.85 -4.26
N ALA A 11 -26.02 6.16 -4.53
CA ALA A 11 -26.07 7.16 -3.49
C ALA A 11 -27.41 6.95 -2.78
N LYS A 12 -27.52 5.86 -2.03
CA LYS A 12 -28.31 5.94 -0.83
C LYS A 12 -27.49 6.86 0.06
N SER A 13 -27.87 8.14 0.03
CA SER A 13 -28.07 8.89 1.25
C SER A 13 -28.85 7.97 2.19
N ILE A 14 -28.14 7.09 2.89
CA ILE A 14 -28.66 6.47 4.07
C ILE A 14 -28.37 7.52 5.13
N THR A 15 -29.39 8.30 5.45
CA THR A 15 -29.65 8.66 6.84
C THR A 15 -29.74 7.34 7.63
N GLN A 16 -28.59 6.71 7.89
CA GLN A 16 -28.48 5.46 8.63
C GLN A 16 -28.30 5.83 10.09
N THR A 17 -29.39 6.29 10.68
CA THR A 17 -29.58 6.07 12.11
C THR A 17 -29.64 4.55 12.32
N GLY A 18 -28.52 3.96 12.77
CA GLY A 18 -28.52 2.61 13.33
C GLY A 18 -27.41 1.70 12.81
N ILE A 19 -26.39 1.54 13.67
CA ILE A 19 -25.29 0.57 13.59
C ILE A 19 -24.28 0.88 12.49
N VAL A 20 -23.43 1.87 12.76
CA VAL A 20 -22.16 1.96 12.03
C VAL A 20 -21.32 0.74 12.42
N ASP A 21 -20.91 -0.04 11.42
CA ASP A 21 -19.98 -1.15 11.63
C ASP A 21 -18.68 -0.61 12.22
N THR A 22 -18.47 -0.88 13.51
CA THR A 22 -17.27 -0.47 14.26
C THR A 22 -15.97 -0.88 13.56
N LYS A 23 -15.98 -1.97 12.79
CA LYS A 23 -14.83 -2.42 12.00
C LYS A 23 -14.57 -1.50 10.83
N SER A 24 -15.61 -1.03 10.14
CA SER A 24 -15.49 -0.06 9.05
C SER A 24 -14.94 1.28 9.54
N GLN A 25 -15.42 1.77 10.69
CA GLN A 25 -14.90 3.01 11.30
C GLN A 25 -13.42 2.88 11.70
N LEU A 26 -13.04 1.76 12.30
CA LEU A 26 -11.66 1.49 12.70
C LEU A 26 -10.72 1.46 11.49
N ASN A 27 -11.17 0.83 10.41
CA ASN A 27 -10.47 0.73 9.13
C ASN A 27 -10.30 2.11 8.47
N GLU A 28 -11.36 2.92 8.46
CA GLU A 28 -11.35 4.27 7.93
C GLU A 28 -10.39 5.18 8.72
N GLN A 29 -10.46 5.12 10.06
CA GLN A 29 -9.59 5.86 10.97
C GLN A 29 -8.12 5.50 10.74
N ARG A 30 -7.82 4.20 10.62
CA ARG A 30 -6.47 3.71 10.33
C ARG A 30 -5.94 4.25 9.00
N SER A 31 -6.77 4.22 7.96
CA SER A 31 -6.38 4.69 6.62
C SER A 31 -6.03 6.17 6.64
N LYS A 32 -6.84 7.00 7.32
CA LYS A 32 -6.55 8.43 7.53
C LYS A 32 -5.24 8.65 8.28
N GLU A 33 -5.03 7.92 9.37
CA GLU A 33 -3.83 8.07 10.19
C GLU A 33 -2.56 7.71 9.41
N ILE A 34 -2.59 6.57 8.71
CA ILE A 34 -1.50 6.12 7.84
C ILE A 34 -1.22 7.14 6.73
N MET A 35 -2.26 7.59 6.02
CA MET A 35 -2.09 8.54 4.94
C MET A 35 -1.59 9.90 5.42
N ASN A 36 -2.02 10.37 6.58
CA ASN A 36 -1.52 11.61 7.17
C ASN A 36 -0.02 11.53 7.50
N ILE A 37 0.42 10.42 8.09
CA ILE A 37 1.84 10.16 8.35
C ILE A 37 2.59 10.09 7.02
N PHE A 38 2.05 9.37 6.03
CA PHE A 38 2.68 9.20 4.73
C PHE A 38 2.89 10.54 4.01
N ILE A 39 1.87 11.38 3.92
CA ILE A 39 1.93 12.72 3.31
C ILE A 39 3.01 13.59 3.96
N GLN A 40 3.21 13.48 5.28
CA GLN A 40 4.26 14.22 5.99
C GLN A 40 5.67 13.71 5.67
N GLN A 41 5.80 12.44 5.31
CA GLN A 41 7.06 11.79 4.97
C GLN A 41 7.43 11.87 3.48
N THR A 42 6.58 12.50 2.66
CA THR A 42 6.77 12.60 1.22
C THR A 42 6.88 14.05 0.75
N GLU A 43 7.49 14.24 -0.42
CA GLU A 43 7.60 15.52 -1.09
C GLU A 43 7.02 15.42 -2.51
N LEU A 44 6.29 16.46 -2.92
CA LEU A 44 5.82 16.64 -4.29
C LEU A 44 6.61 17.79 -4.89
N THR A 45 7.41 17.51 -5.92
CA THR A 45 8.11 18.55 -6.68
C THR A 45 7.25 18.96 -7.87
N PRO A 46 6.81 20.23 -7.97
CA PRO A 46 6.03 20.70 -9.11
C PRO A 46 6.79 20.56 -10.43
N VAL A 47 6.08 20.19 -11.49
CA VAL A 47 6.59 20.22 -12.87
C VAL A 47 5.66 21.10 -13.70
N GLU A 48 6.24 21.95 -14.54
CA GLU A 48 5.43 22.88 -15.34
C GLU A 48 4.59 22.11 -16.35
N ASN A 49 3.27 22.33 -16.31
CA ASN A 49 2.28 21.69 -17.19
C ASN A 49 2.21 20.16 -17.13
N ASP A 50 2.79 19.53 -16.11
CA ASP A 50 2.78 18.08 -15.92
C ASP A 50 2.47 17.72 -14.45
N LEU A 51 2.28 16.44 -14.17
CA LEU A 51 2.08 15.92 -12.83
C LEU A 51 3.35 16.12 -11.97
N PRO A 52 3.19 16.31 -10.64
CA PRO A 52 4.33 16.45 -9.75
C PRO A 52 5.17 15.17 -9.72
N ILE A 53 6.46 15.34 -9.48
CA ILE A 53 7.33 14.22 -9.14
C ILE A 53 7.19 13.95 -7.64
N ALA A 54 6.60 12.81 -7.30
CA ALA A 54 6.46 12.37 -5.91
C ALA A 54 7.67 11.54 -5.47
N LYS A 55 8.21 11.86 -4.29
CA LYS A 55 9.31 11.12 -3.67
C LYS A 55 9.11 10.98 -2.18
N LEU A 56 9.70 9.93 -1.64
CA LEU A 56 9.86 9.78 -0.20
C LEU A 56 11.02 10.66 0.28
N LYS A 57 10.84 11.38 1.39
CA LYS A 57 11.91 12.18 2.01
C LYS A 57 13.04 11.28 2.49
N LYS A 58 14.25 11.82 2.58
CA LYS A 58 15.44 11.04 3.00
C LYS A 58 15.34 10.55 4.44
N GLU A 59 14.67 11.32 5.28
CA GLU A 59 14.42 11.09 6.70
C GLU A 59 13.12 10.32 6.99
N ALA A 60 12.43 9.82 5.96
CA ALA A 60 11.24 9.02 6.14
C ALA A 60 11.53 7.75 6.94
N ASP A 61 10.67 7.46 7.92
CA ASP A 61 10.80 6.37 8.87
C ASP A 61 9.47 5.62 9.04
N MET A 62 9.51 4.31 8.84
CA MET A 62 8.35 3.44 9.08
C MET A 62 8.00 3.29 10.57
N SER A 63 8.85 3.73 11.50
CA SER A 63 8.55 3.67 12.93
C SER A 63 7.36 4.54 13.34
N LEU A 64 7.09 5.61 12.58
CA LEU A 64 5.98 6.54 12.81
C LEU A 64 4.59 5.88 12.64
N TYR A 65 4.50 4.76 11.92
CA TYR A 65 3.24 4.01 11.75
C TYR A 65 2.87 3.10 12.93
N LYS A 66 3.65 3.12 14.03
CA LYS A 66 3.25 2.48 15.30
C LYS A 66 2.20 3.33 16.01
N THR A 67 1.00 3.32 15.48
CA THR A 67 -0.07 4.21 15.94
C THR A 67 -0.92 3.60 17.04
N ALA A 68 -1.68 4.46 17.75
CA ALA A 68 -2.65 4.00 18.74
C ALA A 68 -3.81 3.21 18.10
N CYS A 69 -4.05 3.37 16.79
CA CYS A 69 -5.04 2.57 16.08
C CYS A 69 -4.54 1.13 15.83
N LEU A 70 -3.23 0.94 15.60
CA LEU A 70 -2.64 -0.38 15.36
C LEU A 70 -2.83 -1.35 16.53
N SER A 71 -2.77 -0.86 17.78
CA SER A 71 -2.98 -1.69 18.98
C SER A 71 -4.39 -2.28 19.10
N LYS A 72 -5.35 -1.80 18.31
CA LYS A 72 -6.73 -2.32 18.25
C LYS A 72 -6.89 -3.50 17.29
N TYR A 73 -5.86 -3.85 16.52
CA TYR A 73 -5.85 -4.98 15.58
C TYR A 73 -5.31 -6.26 16.23
N SER A 74 -5.42 -7.40 15.54
CA SER A 74 -4.90 -8.67 16.04
C SER A 74 -3.39 -8.61 16.29
N GLU A 75 -2.93 -9.44 17.22
CA GLU A 75 -1.50 -9.56 17.56
C GLU A 75 -0.65 -9.84 16.32
N ASP A 76 -1.07 -10.72 15.41
CA ASP A 76 -0.35 -10.99 14.15
C ASP A 76 -0.13 -9.75 13.29
N VAL A 77 -1.12 -8.86 13.21
CA VAL A 77 -1.01 -7.59 12.49
C VAL A 77 -0.03 -6.67 13.21
N GLN A 78 -0.08 -6.60 14.54
CA GLN A 78 0.88 -5.80 15.32
C GLN A 78 2.31 -6.32 15.16
N LEU A 79 2.50 -7.64 15.15
CA LEU A 79 3.79 -8.30 15.01
C LEU A 79 4.41 -8.05 13.63
N ILE A 80 3.68 -8.29 12.53
CA ILE A 80 4.21 -8.03 11.18
C ILE A 80 4.58 -6.55 10.99
N TRP A 81 3.77 -5.63 11.52
CA TRP A 81 4.07 -4.19 11.50
C TRP A 81 5.32 -3.83 12.30
N SER A 82 5.43 -4.35 13.52
CA SER A 82 6.60 -4.08 14.37
C SER A 82 7.89 -4.65 13.78
N LEU A 83 7.82 -5.80 13.11
CA LEU A 83 8.93 -6.37 12.36
C LEU A 83 9.28 -5.53 11.12
N ALA A 84 8.29 -5.08 10.35
CA ALA A 84 8.52 -4.22 9.18
C ALA A 84 9.26 -2.93 9.58
N THR A 85 8.92 -2.33 10.73
CA THR A 85 9.68 -1.22 11.31
C THR A 85 11.13 -1.62 11.59
N SER A 86 11.37 -2.77 12.23
CA SER A 86 12.73 -3.25 12.55
C SER A 86 13.58 -3.50 11.30
N LEU A 87 12.97 -3.99 10.22
CA LEU A 87 13.63 -4.26 8.95
C LEU A 87 14.01 -2.99 8.17
N ASN A 88 13.23 -1.92 8.29
CA ASN A 88 13.52 -0.62 7.67
C ASN A 88 14.48 0.26 8.48
N HIS A 89 14.90 -0.19 9.66
CA HIS A 89 15.82 0.55 10.51
C HIS A 89 17.24 0.58 9.91
N SER A 90 17.97 1.69 10.09
CA SER A 90 19.33 1.87 9.56
C SER A 90 20.30 0.76 10.00
N ASN A 91 20.11 0.22 11.19
CA ASN A 91 20.84 -0.92 11.73
C ASN A 91 19.97 -2.20 11.79
N GLN A 92 19.41 -2.60 10.64
CA GLN A 92 18.41 -3.67 10.51
C GLN A 92 18.78 -4.96 11.27
N LYS A 93 20.05 -5.38 11.20
CA LYS A 93 20.53 -6.64 11.80
C LYS A 93 20.34 -6.63 13.31
N VAL A 94 20.77 -5.54 13.97
CA VAL A 94 20.65 -5.38 15.42
C VAL A 94 19.17 -5.28 15.81
N SER A 95 18.40 -4.49 15.07
CA SER A 95 16.96 -4.30 15.34
C SER A 95 16.17 -5.60 15.23
N VAL A 96 16.39 -6.41 14.20
CA VAL A 96 15.69 -7.69 14.02
C VAL A 96 16.16 -8.73 15.04
N LYS A 97 17.46 -8.83 15.33
CA LYS A 97 17.98 -9.72 16.39
C LYS A 97 17.32 -9.41 17.74
N LYS A 98 17.19 -8.13 18.08
CA LYS A 98 16.48 -7.68 19.28
C LYS A 98 14.99 -8.00 19.20
N TRP A 99 14.34 -7.70 18.08
CA TRP A 99 12.90 -7.93 17.90
C TRP A 99 12.50 -9.39 18.13
N ILE A 100 13.25 -10.36 17.58
CA ILE A 100 12.96 -11.79 17.80
C ILE A 100 13.19 -12.16 19.26
N ARG A 101 14.20 -11.57 19.91
CA ARG A 101 14.48 -11.81 21.33
C ARG A 101 13.31 -11.33 22.19
N ASP A 102 12.83 -10.13 21.93
CA ASP A 102 11.68 -9.54 22.62
C ASP A 102 10.39 -10.35 22.36
N LEU A 103 10.21 -10.90 21.14
CA LEU A 103 9.09 -11.77 20.79
C LEU A 103 9.06 -13.06 21.63
N VAL A 104 10.21 -13.73 21.79
CA VAL A 104 10.26 -15.02 22.49
C VAL A 104 10.40 -14.87 24.00
N HIS A 105 10.93 -13.75 24.50
CA HIS A 105 11.24 -13.53 25.91
C HIS A 105 10.10 -13.87 26.90
N PRO A 106 8.81 -13.56 26.63
CA PRO A 106 7.72 -13.92 27.55
C PRO A 106 7.62 -15.41 27.88
N GLY A 107 8.11 -16.29 27.00
CA GLY A 107 8.11 -17.74 27.21
C GLY A 107 9.26 -18.27 28.07
N LEU A 108 10.29 -17.45 28.35
CA LEU A 108 11.57 -17.89 28.93
C LEU A 108 11.40 -18.56 30.30
N GLU A 109 10.75 -17.89 31.24
CA GLU A 109 10.60 -18.40 32.62
C GLU A 109 9.84 -19.72 32.67
N SER A 110 8.77 -19.83 31.87
CA SER A 110 8.00 -21.08 31.76
C SER A 110 8.84 -22.22 31.21
N GLN A 111 9.69 -21.94 30.22
CA GLN A 111 10.56 -22.94 29.61
C GLN A 111 11.73 -23.31 30.52
N LEU A 112 12.30 -22.36 31.26
CA LEU A 112 13.33 -22.61 32.28
C LEU A 112 12.79 -23.54 33.36
N LYS A 113 11.60 -23.26 33.90
CA LYS A 113 10.96 -24.11 34.90
C LYS A 113 10.75 -25.53 34.37
N ARG A 114 10.08 -25.65 33.22
CA ARG A 114 9.80 -26.96 32.59
C ARG A 114 11.09 -27.74 32.29
N SER A 115 12.11 -27.09 31.75
CA SER A 115 13.35 -27.76 31.36
C SER A 115 14.15 -28.24 32.57
N LYS A 116 14.16 -27.47 33.67
CA LYS A 116 14.77 -27.89 34.95
C LYS A 116 14.05 -29.08 35.57
N GLU A 117 12.73 -29.18 35.42
CA GLU A 117 11.95 -30.34 35.90
C GLU A 117 12.20 -31.60 35.07
N ILE A 118 12.39 -31.48 33.75
CA ILE A 118 12.64 -32.63 32.86
C ILE A 118 14.11 -33.09 32.94
N TYR A 119 15.05 -32.15 33.00
CA TYR A 119 16.49 -32.39 32.92
C TYR A 119 17.21 -32.00 34.22
N VAL A 120 16.69 -32.46 35.36
CA VAL A 120 17.13 -32.09 36.73
C VAL A 120 18.63 -32.25 36.95
N ASN A 121 19.25 -33.24 36.30
CA ASN A 121 20.64 -33.60 36.53
C ASN A 121 21.63 -32.98 35.53
N ASP A 122 21.18 -32.19 34.54
CA ASP A 122 22.08 -31.57 33.58
C ASP A 122 22.45 -30.14 33.99
N PRO A 123 23.70 -29.86 34.38
CA PRO A 123 24.11 -28.53 34.85
C PRO A 123 24.02 -27.44 33.76
N PHE A 124 24.02 -27.81 32.48
CA PHE A 124 24.03 -26.86 31.36
C PHE A 124 22.63 -26.60 30.78
N ILE A 125 21.56 -27.19 31.33
CA ILE A 125 20.20 -26.96 30.80
C ILE A 125 19.79 -25.48 30.87
N THR A 126 20.14 -24.79 31.95
CA THR A 126 19.82 -23.36 32.12
C THR A 126 20.56 -22.51 31.10
N THR A 127 21.85 -22.80 30.88
CA THR A 127 22.66 -22.14 29.84
C THR A 127 22.06 -22.38 28.47
N PHE A 128 21.70 -23.62 28.14
CA PHE A 128 21.08 -23.97 26.87
C PHE A 128 19.78 -23.21 26.64
N VAL A 129 18.85 -23.23 27.61
CA VAL A 129 17.58 -22.51 27.49
C VAL A 129 17.84 -21.01 27.28
N ASN A 130 18.70 -20.37 28.06
CA ASN A 130 19.03 -18.96 27.88
C ASN A 130 19.57 -18.66 26.46
N LEU A 131 20.43 -19.53 25.91
CA LEU A 131 20.90 -19.41 24.53
C LEU A 131 19.77 -19.53 23.50
N THR A 132 18.82 -20.46 23.69
CA THR A 132 17.68 -20.60 22.78
C THR A 132 16.73 -19.38 22.76
N PHE A 133 16.80 -18.51 23.78
CA PHE A 133 16.07 -17.24 23.86
C PHE A 133 16.96 -16.01 23.59
N GLY A 134 18.19 -16.21 23.11
CA GLY A 134 19.12 -15.11 22.79
C GLY A 134 19.58 -14.28 24.00
N GLN A 135 19.53 -14.86 25.21
CA GLN A 135 19.94 -14.21 26.46
C GLN A 135 21.43 -14.43 26.72
N TYR A 136 22.29 -13.66 26.06
CA TYR A 136 23.75 -13.82 26.13
C TYR A 136 24.30 -13.68 27.56
N ASP A 137 23.90 -12.62 28.28
CA ASP A 137 24.39 -12.36 29.64
C ASP A 137 23.98 -13.46 30.62
N ALA A 138 22.69 -13.78 30.67
CA ALA A 138 22.17 -14.83 31.55
C ALA A 138 22.73 -16.23 31.19
N ALA A 139 22.98 -16.51 29.91
CA ALA A 139 23.63 -17.75 29.49
C ALA A 139 25.10 -17.79 29.94
N SER A 140 25.83 -16.69 29.81
CA SER A 140 27.22 -16.55 30.26
C SER A 140 27.34 -16.74 31.77
N GLU A 141 26.52 -16.05 32.56
CA GLU A 141 26.48 -16.19 34.02
C GLU A 141 26.18 -17.63 34.43
N SER A 142 25.19 -18.27 33.78
CA SER A 142 24.86 -19.68 34.01
C SER A 142 26.03 -20.62 33.70
N ALA A 143 26.79 -20.37 32.63
CA ALA A 143 27.99 -21.16 32.29
C ALA A 143 29.13 -20.97 33.31
N GLN A 144 29.33 -19.75 33.80
CA GLN A 144 30.33 -19.46 34.85
C GLN A 144 30.02 -20.19 36.16
N LEU A 145 28.74 -20.26 36.55
CA LEU A 145 28.30 -21.02 37.73
C LEU A 145 28.63 -22.52 37.64
N GLN A 146 28.80 -23.05 36.42
CA GLN A 146 29.23 -24.43 36.17
C GLN A 146 30.75 -24.55 35.93
N ASN A 147 31.52 -23.50 36.22
CA ASN A 147 32.97 -23.40 36.04
C ASN A 147 33.46 -23.50 34.58
N ASP A 148 32.60 -23.26 33.58
CA ASP A 148 33.02 -23.17 32.17
C ASP A 148 33.20 -21.71 31.74
N PHE A 149 34.29 -21.12 32.20
CA PHE A 149 34.65 -19.73 31.88
C PHE A 149 34.94 -19.51 30.39
N ASN A 150 35.43 -20.54 29.69
CA ASN A 150 35.70 -20.46 28.26
C ASN A 150 34.39 -20.36 27.48
N LEU A 151 33.42 -21.24 27.77
CA LEU A 151 32.10 -21.16 27.15
C LEU A 151 31.45 -19.79 27.44
N ALA A 152 31.47 -19.35 28.70
CA ALA A 152 30.93 -18.05 29.09
C ALA A 152 31.52 -16.87 28.29
N MET A 153 32.85 -16.86 28.14
CA MET A 153 33.55 -15.85 27.34
C MET A 153 33.11 -15.88 25.87
N TYR A 154 33.03 -17.07 25.25
CA TYR A 154 32.62 -17.18 23.85
C TYR A 154 31.15 -16.83 23.62
N ILE A 155 30.26 -17.10 24.60
CA ILE A 155 28.86 -16.66 24.55
C ILE A 155 28.82 -15.15 24.37
N ILE A 156 29.44 -14.37 25.28
CA ILE A 156 29.44 -12.90 25.21
C ILE A 156 30.08 -12.41 23.91
N HIS A 157 31.23 -12.96 23.53
CA HIS A 157 31.91 -12.50 22.32
C HIS A 157 31.15 -12.79 21.03
N SER A 158 30.35 -13.85 20.98
CA SER A 158 29.55 -14.20 19.80
C SER A 158 28.44 -13.19 19.48
N GLU A 159 28.03 -12.35 20.43
CA GLU A 159 27.10 -11.25 20.17
C GLU A 159 27.73 -10.15 19.28
N TYR A 160 29.03 -9.91 19.47
CA TYR A 160 29.73 -8.75 18.91
C TYR A 160 30.75 -9.09 17.82
N LYS A 161 31.17 -10.35 17.70
CA LYS A 161 32.25 -10.79 16.79
C LYS A 161 32.01 -12.21 16.28
N ASP A 162 32.62 -12.56 15.15
CA ASP A 162 32.62 -13.94 14.66
C ASP A 162 33.58 -14.80 15.51
N THR A 163 33.02 -15.71 16.32
CA THR A 163 33.78 -16.65 17.14
C THR A 163 33.82 -18.07 16.54
N THR A 164 33.14 -18.28 15.41
CA THR A 164 32.83 -19.60 14.83
C THR A 164 34.07 -20.49 14.70
N THR A 165 35.10 -20.02 13.98
CA THR A 165 36.31 -20.82 13.70
C THR A 165 37.08 -21.17 14.97
N VAL A 166 37.17 -20.23 15.92
CA VAL A 166 37.90 -20.44 17.18
C VAL A 166 37.16 -21.46 18.05
N VAL A 167 35.84 -21.37 18.11
CA VAL A 167 35.01 -22.29 18.89
C VAL A 167 35.01 -23.70 18.28
N GLN A 168 34.98 -23.81 16.94
CA GLN A 168 35.13 -25.10 16.25
C GLN A 168 36.49 -25.75 16.51
N GLN A 169 37.56 -24.97 16.55
CA GLN A 169 38.88 -25.46 16.94
C GLN A 169 38.87 -25.95 18.40
N GLN A 170 38.27 -25.19 19.32
CA GLN A 170 38.15 -25.57 20.72
C GLN A 170 37.37 -26.89 20.91
N ILE A 171 36.26 -27.07 20.19
CA ILE A 171 35.51 -28.35 20.16
C ILE A 171 36.39 -29.49 19.68
N SER A 172 37.18 -29.26 18.62
CA SER A 172 38.09 -30.26 18.07
C SER A 172 39.17 -30.66 19.08
N ASP A 173 39.67 -29.70 19.85
CA ASP A 173 40.68 -29.95 20.89
C ASP A 173 40.08 -30.71 22.08
N PHE A 174 38.84 -30.41 22.49
CA PHE A 174 38.10 -31.19 23.48
C PHE A 174 37.89 -32.64 23.04
N LYS A 175 37.59 -32.87 21.75
CA LYS A 175 37.43 -34.21 21.17
C LYS A 175 38.74 -35.00 21.19
N LYS A 176 39.86 -34.38 20.79
CA LYS A 176 41.19 -35.00 20.82
C LYS A 176 41.66 -35.29 22.25
N GLY A 177 41.32 -34.41 23.19
CA GLY A 177 41.70 -34.53 24.61
C GLY A 177 40.81 -35.46 25.44
N GLY A 178 39.78 -36.09 24.85
CA GLY A 178 38.86 -36.99 25.58
C GLY A 178 37.86 -36.29 26.51
N GLN A 179 37.91 -34.96 26.61
CA GLN A 179 37.03 -34.17 27.48
C GLN A 179 35.59 -34.17 26.96
N TRP A 180 35.45 -34.16 25.63
CA TRP A 180 34.15 -34.09 24.95
C TRP A 180 33.23 -35.26 25.33
N GLN A 181 33.75 -36.47 25.49
CA GLN A 181 32.97 -37.67 25.81
C GLN A 181 32.33 -37.59 27.20
N ASN A 182 32.97 -36.88 28.13
CA ASN A 182 32.49 -36.71 29.51
C ASN A 182 31.49 -35.54 29.65
N MET A 183 31.37 -34.68 28.64
CA MET A 183 30.41 -33.57 28.65
C MET A 183 28.98 -34.07 28.49
N THR A 184 28.04 -33.43 29.20
CA THR A 184 26.61 -33.72 29.05
C THR A 184 26.10 -33.30 27.67
N VAL A 185 24.91 -33.78 27.30
CA VAL A 185 24.32 -33.43 26.00
C VAL A 185 24.06 -31.93 25.91
N PHE A 186 23.55 -31.29 26.96
CA PHE A 186 23.31 -29.84 26.92
C PHE A 186 24.60 -29.03 26.92
N HIS A 187 25.66 -29.51 27.57
CA HIS A 187 26.98 -28.88 27.48
C HIS A 187 27.50 -28.87 26.03
N LYS A 188 27.42 -30.02 25.34
CA LYS A 188 27.76 -30.14 23.92
C LYS A 188 26.87 -29.26 23.04
N LYS A 189 25.56 -29.22 23.30
CA LYS A 189 24.62 -28.34 22.59
C LYS A 189 25.02 -26.87 22.71
N CYS A 190 25.37 -26.39 23.90
CA CYS A 190 25.82 -25.00 24.11
C CYS A 190 27.08 -24.68 23.27
N TRP A 191 28.08 -25.56 23.27
CA TRP A 191 29.28 -25.37 22.45
C TRP A 191 28.97 -25.33 20.95
N HIS A 192 28.11 -26.22 20.47
CA HIS A 192 27.72 -26.23 19.06
C HIS A 192 26.86 -25.04 18.64
N ILE A 193 25.99 -24.51 19.53
CA ILE A 193 25.25 -23.27 19.28
C ILE A 193 26.22 -22.12 19.02
N ILE A 194 27.21 -21.93 19.89
CA ILE A 194 28.19 -20.85 19.74
C ILE A 194 29.12 -21.07 18.54
N ALA A 195 29.34 -22.32 18.14
CA ALA A 195 30.02 -22.66 16.89
C ALA A 195 29.15 -22.46 15.63
N GLY A 196 27.91 -21.98 15.74
CA GLY A 196 26.97 -21.82 14.63
C GLY A 196 26.48 -23.15 14.03
N ASN A 197 26.80 -24.28 14.67
CA ASN A 197 26.41 -25.61 14.22
C ASN A 197 25.01 -25.92 14.76
N LEU A 198 24.00 -25.63 13.95
CA LEU A 198 22.59 -25.87 14.28
C LEU A 198 22.04 -27.07 13.47
N GLY A 199 21.14 -27.84 14.07
CA GLY A 199 20.58 -29.06 13.47
C GLY A 199 21.28 -30.35 13.93
N TYR A 200 21.31 -31.38 13.09
CA TYR A 200 21.91 -32.68 13.43
C TYR A 200 23.43 -32.67 13.34
N ILE A 201 24.10 -33.07 14.42
CA ILE A 201 25.55 -33.23 14.49
C ILE A 201 25.90 -34.71 14.32
N GLN A 202 26.43 -35.06 13.16
CA GLN A 202 26.75 -36.45 12.80
C GLN A 202 27.76 -37.09 13.75
N GLU A 203 28.83 -36.38 14.09
CA GLU A 203 29.93 -36.93 14.89
C GLU A 203 29.50 -37.28 16.32
N ASP A 204 28.45 -36.63 16.82
CA ASP A 204 28.01 -36.73 18.20
C ASP A 204 26.61 -37.37 18.34
N ASP A 205 25.96 -37.70 17.22
CA ASP A 205 24.63 -38.32 17.07
C ASP A 205 23.50 -37.64 17.87
N PHE A 206 23.40 -36.31 17.82
CA PHE A 206 22.28 -35.58 18.42
C PHE A 206 21.85 -34.37 17.57
N VAL A 207 20.66 -33.83 17.84
CA VAL A 207 20.14 -32.62 17.18
C VAL A 207 20.16 -31.44 18.16
N VAL A 208 20.83 -30.36 17.79
CA VAL A 208 20.99 -29.15 18.63
C VAL A 208 19.66 -28.45 18.87
N THR A 209 18.80 -28.41 17.84
CA THR A 209 17.50 -27.71 17.81
C THR A 209 16.33 -28.56 18.30
N GLU A 210 16.60 -29.77 18.79
CA GLU A 210 15.56 -30.68 19.29
C GLU A 210 14.86 -30.12 20.53
N ASP A 211 13.52 -30.29 20.56
CA ASP A 211 12.62 -29.82 21.61
C ASP A 211 12.62 -28.29 21.84
N VAL A 212 13.09 -27.53 20.86
CA VAL A 212 13.04 -26.06 20.87
C VAL A 212 11.85 -25.58 20.05
N TYR A 213 11.08 -24.61 20.57
CA TYR A 213 9.98 -23.99 19.82
C TYR A 213 10.49 -23.36 18.52
N TRP A 214 9.67 -23.34 17.47
CA TRP A 214 10.11 -22.91 16.15
C TRP A 214 10.54 -21.44 16.11
N GLN A 215 9.92 -20.56 16.91
CA GLN A 215 10.30 -19.14 17.02
C GLN A 215 11.70 -18.99 17.61
N CYS A 216 11.99 -19.72 18.68
CA CYS A 216 13.30 -19.77 19.32
C CYS A 216 14.33 -20.39 18.36
N THR A 217 13.97 -21.46 17.65
CA THR A 217 14.86 -22.10 16.67
C THR A 217 15.21 -21.15 15.54
N LEU A 218 14.23 -20.48 14.93
CA LEU A 218 14.46 -19.44 13.93
C LEU A 218 15.36 -18.33 14.49
N GLY A 219 15.11 -17.90 15.73
CA GLY A 219 15.96 -16.97 16.48
C GLY A 219 17.40 -17.46 16.58
N MET A 220 17.64 -18.72 16.93
CA MET A 220 18.98 -19.32 17.02
C MET A 220 19.72 -19.23 15.68
N TYR A 221 19.06 -19.51 14.55
CA TYR A 221 19.67 -19.34 13.23
C TYR A 221 20.02 -17.87 12.92
N ILE A 222 19.19 -16.93 13.37
CA ILE A 222 19.43 -15.49 13.21
C ILE A 222 20.55 -14.98 14.11
N TRP A 223 20.64 -15.46 15.36
CA TRP A 223 21.63 -15.03 16.34
C TRP A 223 22.99 -15.68 16.14
N PHE A 224 23.01 -16.99 15.89
CA PHE A 224 24.21 -17.83 15.92
C PHE A 224 24.51 -18.55 14.60
N GLY A 225 23.50 -18.87 13.79
CA GLY A 225 23.70 -19.59 12.53
C GLY A 225 24.44 -18.75 11.47
N ASN A 226 24.26 -17.44 11.51
CA ASN A 226 24.85 -16.54 10.54
C ASN A 226 26.27 -16.09 10.95
N ARG A 227 27.23 -16.19 10.02
CA ARG A 227 28.54 -15.54 10.14
C ARG A 227 28.38 -14.04 10.30
N PHE A 228 29.36 -13.37 10.91
CA PHE A 228 29.21 -11.95 11.29
C PHE A 228 28.83 -11.01 10.13
N ASP A 229 29.22 -11.33 8.89
CA ASP A 229 28.92 -10.51 7.70
C ASP A 229 27.67 -10.95 6.90
N CYS A 230 27.02 -12.05 7.31
CA CYS A 230 25.84 -12.58 6.66
C CYS A 230 24.60 -12.35 7.54
N PHE A 231 23.49 -11.92 6.95
CA PHE A 231 22.22 -11.79 7.65
C PHE A 231 21.11 -12.29 6.75
N ASP A 232 20.90 -13.61 6.77
CA ASP A 232 19.88 -14.28 5.98
C ASP A 232 19.32 -15.54 6.67
N LEU A 233 18.36 -16.19 6.02
CA LEU A 233 17.72 -17.42 6.49
C LEU A 233 18.09 -18.67 5.68
N ARG A 234 19.20 -18.65 4.92
CA ARG A 234 19.56 -19.78 4.05
C ARG A 234 19.80 -21.06 4.82
N LEU A 235 20.52 -20.98 5.95
CA LEU A 235 20.81 -22.15 6.79
C LEU A 235 19.55 -22.71 7.45
N TYR A 236 18.64 -21.83 7.88
CA TYR A 236 17.36 -22.25 8.42
C TYR A 236 16.50 -22.95 7.37
N ASN A 237 16.38 -22.35 6.18
CA ASN A 237 15.63 -22.94 5.07
C ASN A 237 16.23 -24.27 4.61
N LYS A 238 17.56 -24.39 4.59
CA LYS A 238 18.24 -25.65 4.33
C LYS A 238 17.93 -26.69 5.40
N ALA A 239 17.88 -26.32 6.68
CA ALA A 239 17.57 -27.24 7.78
C ALA A 239 16.14 -27.81 7.71
N LEU A 240 15.22 -27.10 7.05
CA LEU A 240 13.84 -27.52 6.85
C LEU A 240 13.57 -28.19 5.49
N ASP A 241 14.54 -28.20 4.58
CA ASP A 241 14.35 -28.76 3.24
C ASP A 241 14.35 -30.29 3.27
N SER A 242 13.18 -30.88 3.05
CA SER A 242 12.97 -32.33 2.98
C SER A 242 13.39 -32.94 1.64
N ASN A 243 13.68 -32.13 0.62
CA ASN A 243 14.08 -32.62 -0.70
C ASN A 243 15.57 -32.94 -0.78
N ILE A 244 16.38 -32.46 0.17
CA ILE A 244 17.81 -32.74 0.22
C ILE A 244 18.01 -34.19 0.70
N PRO A 245 18.59 -35.08 -0.12
CA PRO A 245 18.77 -36.48 0.25
C PRO A 245 19.85 -36.63 1.34
N GLY A 246 19.58 -37.46 2.35
CA GLY A 246 20.56 -37.85 3.36
C GLY A 246 19.96 -38.08 4.75
N ILE A 247 20.44 -39.10 5.46
CA ILE A 247 19.95 -39.47 6.80
C ILE A 247 20.11 -38.31 7.80
N HIS A 248 21.20 -37.55 7.70
CA HIS A 248 21.49 -36.39 8.56
C HIS A 248 20.50 -35.24 8.36
N GLN A 249 20.14 -34.99 7.10
CA GLN A 249 19.13 -34.00 6.75
C GLN A 249 17.76 -34.43 7.26
N LEU A 250 17.40 -35.71 7.07
CA LEU A 250 16.14 -36.26 7.59
C LEU A 250 16.04 -36.13 9.11
N LYS A 251 17.12 -36.43 9.84
CA LYS A 251 17.18 -36.21 11.30
C LYS A 251 17.03 -34.73 11.66
N THR A 252 17.70 -33.83 10.94
CA THR A 252 17.57 -32.38 11.18
C THR A 252 16.14 -31.91 10.96
N VAL A 253 15.52 -32.24 9.82
CA VAL A 253 14.16 -31.83 9.48
C VAL A 253 13.15 -32.38 10.49
N LYS A 254 13.27 -33.66 10.87
CA LYS A 254 12.33 -34.31 11.80
C LYS A 254 12.33 -33.69 13.20
N HIS A 255 13.47 -33.19 13.66
CA HIS A 255 13.66 -32.71 15.03
C HIS A 255 13.81 -31.18 15.10
N THR A 256 13.66 -30.46 13.98
CA THR A 256 13.61 -29.00 13.94
C THR A 256 12.16 -28.56 13.84
N ALA A 257 11.70 -27.73 14.77
CA ALA A 257 10.32 -27.28 14.79
C ALA A 257 10.00 -26.42 13.55
N ILE A 258 8.87 -26.73 12.92
CA ILE A 258 8.40 -26.10 11.67
C ILE A 258 7.53 -24.87 11.99
N PRO A 259 7.73 -23.73 11.31
CA PRO A 259 6.87 -22.56 11.44
C PRO A 259 5.45 -22.78 10.94
N ASP A 260 4.51 -22.01 11.48
CA ASP A 260 3.16 -21.89 10.90
C ASP A 260 3.24 -21.10 9.57
N ASP A 261 2.73 -21.69 8.50
CA ASP A 261 2.75 -21.07 7.16
C ASP A 261 1.80 -19.88 7.04
N ARG A 262 0.87 -19.70 7.98
CA ARG A 262 -0.04 -18.55 8.08
C ARG A 262 0.55 -17.40 8.87
N CYS A 263 1.71 -17.59 9.51
CA CYS A 263 2.32 -16.59 10.35
C CYS A 263 2.91 -15.43 9.52
N TYR A 264 2.24 -14.27 9.56
CA TYR A 264 2.58 -13.10 8.75
C TYR A 264 4.00 -12.58 8.97
N TRP A 265 4.46 -12.48 10.22
CA TRP A 265 5.81 -11.98 10.49
C TRP A 265 6.89 -12.97 10.03
N TYR A 266 6.63 -14.28 10.09
CA TYR A 266 7.55 -15.28 9.54
C TYR A 266 7.62 -15.16 8.01
N GLN A 267 6.47 -15.03 7.35
CA GLN A 267 6.42 -14.78 5.91
C GLN A 267 7.17 -13.50 5.53
N LEU A 268 7.06 -12.43 6.32
CA LEU A 268 7.81 -11.18 6.09
C LEU A 268 9.32 -11.39 6.22
N LEU A 269 9.79 -12.14 7.23
CA LEU A 269 11.21 -12.48 7.35
C LEU A 269 11.70 -13.28 6.13
N GLN A 270 10.92 -14.28 5.68
CA GLN A 270 11.25 -15.06 4.49
C GLN A 270 11.30 -14.20 3.23
N TRP A 271 10.33 -13.29 3.09
CA TRP A 271 10.31 -12.34 1.99
C TRP A 271 11.50 -11.40 2.01
N TRP A 272 11.97 -10.95 3.17
CA TRP A 272 13.01 -9.93 3.26
C TRP A 272 14.44 -10.48 3.17
N ILE A 273 14.71 -11.55 3.91
CA ILE A 273 16.06 -12.09 4.13
C ILE A 273 16.15 -13.61 3.90
N GLY A 274 15.09 -14.23 3.39
CA GLY A 274 15.00 -15.69 3.21
C GLY A 274 14.58 -16.10 1.81
N ASN A 275 13.58 -16.99 1.75
CA ASN A 275 13.00 -17.45 0.50
C ASN A 275 11.68 -16.71 0.22
N GLU A 276 11.71 -15.78 -0.74
CA GLU A 276 10.55 -14.97 -1.14
C GLU A 276 9.31 -15.80 -1.52
N LYS A 277 9.51 -17.04 -2.01
CA LYS A 277 8.40 -17.91 -2.45
C LYS A 277 7.53 -18.42 -1.31
N LEU A 278 8.01 -18.31 -0.06
CA LEU A 278 7.25 -18.70 1.13
C LEU A 278 6.28 -17.60 1.59
N ALA A 279 6.38 -16.39 1.02
CA ALA A 279 5.54 -15.26 1.39
C ALA A 279 4.24 -15.23 0.59
N LYS A 280 3.10 -15.28 1.29
CA LYS A 280 1.76 -15.14 0.72
C LYS A 280 1.29 -13.69 0.92
N ILE A 281 1.88 -12.78 0.16
CA ILE A 281 1.69 -11.32 0.32
C ILE A 281 0.21 -10.91 0.17
N ASP A 282 -0.59 -11.65 -0.60
CA ASP A 282 -2.03 -11.38 -0.77
C ASP A 282 -2.83 -11.48 0.55
N ASP A 283 -2.32 -12.19 1.56
CA ASP A 283 -2.98 -12.33 2.88
C ASP A 283 -2.57 -11.23 3.88
N TRP A 284 -1.57 -10.41 3.55
CA TRP A 284 -1.02 -9.40 4.46
C TRP A 284 -1.93 -8.16 4.56
N PRO A 285 -1.77 -7.34 5.63
CA PRO A 285 -2.45 -6.05 5.72
C PRO A 285 -2.14 -5.17 4.50
N LEU A 286 -3.18 -4.76 3.77
CA LEU A 286 -3.04 -4.05 2.50
C LEU A 286 -2.24 -2.74 2.61
N ASP A 287 -2.48 -2.01 3.69
CA ASP A 287 -1.79 -0.77 4.05
C ASP A 287 -0.28 -1.00 4.26
N LEU A 288 0.10 -2.10 4.91
CA LEU A 288 1.50 -2.49 5.06
C LEU A 288 2.13 -2.83 3.72
N VAL A 289 1.48 -3.68 2.91
CA VAL A 289 2.03 -4.10 1.61
C VAL A 289 2.23 -2.89 0.70
N TRP A 290 1.27 -1.98 0.69
CA TRP A 290 1.39 -0.73 -0.04
C TRP A 290 2.56 0.13 0.43
N LEU A 291 2.71 0.36 1.74
CA LEU A 291 3.85 1.13 2.25
C LEU A 291 5.18 0.45 1.95
N LEU A 292 5.25 -0.88 2.09
CA LEU A 292 6.43 -1.64 1.70
C LEU A 292 6.74 -1.46 0.21
N SER A 293 5.74 -1.27 -0.67
CA SER A 293 5.99 -1.03 -2.09
C SER A 293 6.66 0.33 -2.38
N ILE A 294 6.57 1.28 -1.46
CA ILE A 294 7.11 2.64 -1.60
C ILE A 294 8.43 2.82 -0.85
N TYR A 295 8.52 2.31 0.38
CA TYR A 295 9.74 2.36 1.18
C TYR A 295 10.82 1.44 0.59
N LYS A 296 12.09 1.69 0.91
CA LYS A 296 13.21 0.92 0.33
C LYS A 296 13.13 -0.56 0.75
N GLN A 297 12.96 -1.44 -0.24
CA GLN A 297 12.91 -2.90 -0.06
C GLN A 297 14.10 -3.59 -0.74
N PRO A 298 14.49 -4.79 -0.27
CA PRO A 298 15.37 -5.67 -1.05
C PRO A 298 14.64 -6.28 -2.26
N ASN A 299 13.33 -6.50 -2.16
CA ASN A 299 12.51 -7.18 -3.18
C ASN A 299 11.40 -6.28 -3.72
N LYS A 300 11.06 -6.47 -5.00
CA LYS A 300 10.04 -5.65 -5.68
C LYS A 300 8.64 -6.15 -5.33
N ILE A 301 7.77 -5.24 -4.89
CA ILE A 301 6.34 -5.49 -4.74
C ILE A 301 5.64 -5.07 -6.03
N ASP A 302 4.65 -5.88 -6.45
CA ASP A 302 3.85 -5.61 -7.64
C ASP A 302 2.98 -4.35 -7.45
N GLU A 303 2.91 -3.52 -8.48
CA GLU A 303 2.09 -2.30 -8.52
C GLU A 303 0.59 -2.58 -8.28
N LYS A 304 0.12 -3.81 -8.51
CA LYS A 304 -1.26 -4.24 -8.18
C LYS A 304 -1.64 -3.91 -6.74
N TYR A 305 -0.71 -3.97 -5.79
CA TYR A 305 -1.00 -3.69 -4.38
C TYR A 305 -1.18 -2.19 -4.11
N ALA A 306 -0.45 -1.34 -4.83
CA ALA A 306 -0.68 0.10 -4.78
C ALA A 306 -2.05 0.46 -5.38
N LEU A 307 -2.43 -0.18 -6.50
CA LEU A 307 -3.77 -0.03 -7.07
C LEU A 307 -4.87 -0.52 -6.11
N ASN A 308 -4.69 -1.67 -5.46
CA ASN A 308 -5.64 -2.18 -4.47
C ASN A 308 -5.82 -1.22 -3.30
N TRP A 309 -4.74 -0.57 -2.82
CA TRP A 309 -4.83 0.44 -1.76
C TRP A 309 -5.60 1.68 -2.22
N ILE A 310 -5.35 2.15 -3.44
CA ILE A 310 -6.08 3.28 -4.04
C ILE A 310 -7.58 2.94 -4.13
N GLU A 311 -7.94 1.77 -4.66
CA GLU A 311 -9.33 1.32 -4.72
C GLU A 311 -9.97 1.16 -3.35
N TYR A 312 -9.19 0.73 -2.36
CA TYR A 312 -9.66 0.62 -0.98
C TYR A 312 -10.00 1.99 -0.40
N LEU A 313 -9.14 3.00 -0.60
CA LEU A 313 -9.42 4.39 -0.20
C LEU A 313 -10.65 4.97 -0.93
N GLU A 314 -10.82 4.67 -2.22
CA GLU A 314 -12.02 5.05 -2.99
C GLU A 314 -13.30 4.48 -2.35
N ARG A 315 -13.30 3.20 -1.95
CA ARG A 315 -14.45 2.54 -1.31
C ARG A 315 -14.73 3.05 0.11
N GLN A 316 -13.84 3.84 0.69
CA GLN A 316 -14.01 4.49 2.00
C GLN A 316 -14.37 5.97 1.85
N ASP A 317 -14.73 6.43 0.64
CA ASP A 317 -15.02 7.82 0.32
C ASP A 317 -13.83 8.78 0.64
N GLN A 318 -12.60 8.28 0.50
CA GLN A 318 -11.36 9.03 0.75
C GLN A 318 -10.65 9.43 -0.55
N ALA A 319 -11.40 10.04 -1.48
CA ALA A 319 -10.92 10.35 -2.82
C ALA A 319 -9.64 11.20 -2.85
N GLU A 320 -9.50 12.20 -1.97
CA GLU A 320 -8.29 13.04 -1.91
C GLU A 320 -7.05 12.24 -1.51
N LEU A 321 -7.19 11.28 -0.60
CA LEU A 321 -6.09 10.40 -0.19
C LEU A 321 -5.76 9.41 -1.30
N ALA A 322 -6.77 8.89 -1.99
CA ALA A 322 -6.59 8.04 -3.16
C ALA A 322 -5.84 8.79 -4.28
N ILE A 323 -6.22 10.05 -4.56
CA ILE A 323 -5.52 10.94 -5.49
C ILE A 323 -4.05 11.08 -5.09
N TYR A 324 -3.75 11.39 -3.81
CA TYR A 324 -2.37 11.54 -3.36
C TYR A 324 -1.54 10.27 -3.59
N THR A 325 -2.11 9.11 -3.30
CA THR A 325 -1.46 7.81 -3.51
C THR A 325 -1.13 7.55 -4.98
N THR A 326 -1.96 8.01 -5.93
CA THR A 326 -1.72 7.76 -7.37
C THR A 326 -0.38 8.28 -7.85
N PHE A 327 0.17 9.35 -7.25
CA PHE A 327 1.45 9.91 -7.66
C PHE A 327 2.65 8.97 -7.46
N PHE A 328 2.49 7.91 -6.66
CA PHE A 328 3.51 6.88 -6.43
C PHE A 328 3.39 5.68 -7.37
N LEU A 329 2.44 5.71 -8.30
CA LEU A 329 2.36 4.73 -9.39
C LEU A 329 3.40 5.04 -10.47
N SER A 330 3.78 4.02 -11.24
CA SER A 330 4.63 4.15 -12.42
C SER A 330 3.97 4.96 -13.54
N ARG A 331 2.64 4.89 -13.64
CA ARG A 331 1.81 5.63 -14.61
C ARG A 331 0.61 6.28 -13.90
N PRO A 332 0.82 7.42 -13.23
CA PRO A 332 -0.19 8.03 -12.36
C PRO A 332 -1.42 8.53 -13.14
N SER A 333 -1.24 9.01 -14.38
CA SER A 333 -2.24 9.79 -15.11
C SER A 333 -3.59 9.07 -15.32
N ASP A 334 -3.58 7.79 -15.69
CA ASP A 334 -4.81 7.07 -16.03
C ASP A 334 -5.72 6.90 -14.81
N LYS A 335 -5.15 6.41 -13.70
CA LYS A 335 -5.89 6.19 -12.46
C LYS A 335 -6.28 7.53 -11.82
N LEU A 336 -5.41 8.54 -11.86
CA LEU A 336 -5.72 9.88 -11.38
C LEU A 336 -6.91 10.50 -12.12
N ASN A 337 -6.92 10.46 -13.45
CA ASN A 337 -8.01 10.99 -14.26
C ASN A 337 -9.33 10.28 -14.00
N TYR A 338 -9.29 8.96 -13.75
CA TYR A 338 -10.46 8.20 -13.34
C TYR A 338 -11.03 8.72 -12.02
N ILE A 339 -10.20 8.86 -10.97
CA ILE A 339 -10.65 9.30 -9.64
C ILE A 339 -11.18 10.74 -9.70
N LEU A 340 -10.47 11.65 -10.37
CA LEU A 340 -10.89 13.06 -10.49
C LEU A 340 -12.26 13.22 -11.16
N ARG A 341 -12.62 12.31 -12.08
CA ARG A 341 -13.90 12.32 -12.80
C ARG A 341 -15.01 11.60 -12.03
N GLN A 342 -14.72 10.47 -11.40
CA GLN A 342 -15.74 9.54 -10.88
C GLN A 342 -15.99 9.65 -9.38
N CYS A 343 -15.07 10.21 -8.61
CA CYS A 343 -15.18 10.33 -7.16
C CYS A 343 -15.55 11.75 -6.74
N GLU A 344 -16.26 11.87 -5.63
CA GLU A 344 -16.53 13.16 -4.99
C GLU A 344 -15.32 13.60 -4.18
N TRP A 345 -14.93 14.87 -4.33
CA TRP A 345 -13.82 15.49 -3.62
C TRP A 345 -14.14 16.97 -3.40
N ASP A 346 -13.69 17.53 -2.28
CA ASP A 346 -14.19 18.82 -1.79
C ASP A 346 -13.22 19.98 -2.02
N ASN A 347 -11.90 19.72 -2.00
CA ASN A 347 -10.90 20.79 -1.94
C ASN A 347 -10.12 20.98 -3.25
N GLU A 348 -10.70 21.75 -4.19
CA GLU A 348 -10.06 22.10 -5.48
C GLU A 348 -8.72 22.80 -5.30
N GLU A 349 -8.63 23.76 -4.37
CA GLU A 349 -7.42 24.52 -4.12
C GLU A 349 -6.28 23.63 -3.65
N LYS A 350 -6.57 22.66 -2.77
CA LYS A 350 -5.60 21.67 -2.32
C LYS A 350 -5.12 20.79 -3.46
N LEU A 351 -5.98 20.37 -4.39
CA LEU A 351 -5.57 19.59 -5.55
C LEU A 351 -4.63 20.38 -6.49
N ILE A 352 -4.98 21.63 -6.79
CA ILE A 352 -4.22 22.47 -7.73
C ILE A 352 -2.92 22.99 -7.10
N TYR A 353 -3.01 23.56 -5.89
CA TYR A 353 -1.90 24.26 -5.27
C TYR A 353 -1.12 23.41 -4.27
N GLY A 354 -1.80 22.52 -3.53
CA GLY A 354 -1.15 21.64 -2.57
C GLY A 354 -0.56 20.37 -3.20
N TYR A 355 -1.29 19.74 -4.11
CA TYR A 355 -0.85 18.55 -4.84
C TYR A 355 -0.25 18.86 -6.20
N HIS A 356 -0.21 20.13 -6.60
CA HIS A 356 0.39 20.58 -7.86
C HIS A 356 -0.18 19.88 -9.11
N ILE A 357 -1.45 19.45 -9.07
CA ILE A 357 -2.11 18.89 -10.25
C ILE A 357 -2.38 20.03 -11.24
N PRO A 358 -2.06 19.86 -12.54
CA PRO A 358 -2.33 20.87 -13.55
C PRO A 358 -3.80 21.32 -13.52
N LYS A 359 -4.02 22.63 -13.33
CA LYS A 359 -5.35 23.26 -13.30
C LYS A 359 -6.24 22.77 -14.45
N LYS A 360 -5.67 22.72 -15.66
CA LYS A 360 -6.34 22.23 -16.87
C LYS A 360 -6.88 20.80 -16.71
N GLN A 361 -6.12 19.90 -16.11
CA GLN A 361 -6.50 18.50 -15.93
C GLN A 361 -7.67 18.37 -14.95
N VAL A 362 -7.65 19.12 -13.84
CA VAL A 362 -8.75 19.16 -12.85
C VAL A 362 -10.07 19.62 -13.51
N PHE A 363 -10.02 20.71 -14.28
CA PHE A 363 -11.22 21.22 -14.96
C PHE A 363 -11.72 20.31 -16.09
N ILE A 364 -10.82 19.62 -16.81
CA ILE A 364 -11.22 18.60 -17.78
C ILE A 364 -11.99 17.47 -17.08
N ALA A 365 -11.50 16.98 -15.94
CA ALA A 365 -12.17 15.92 -15.20
C ALA A 365 -13.56 16.34 -14.70
N LYS A 366 -13.70 17.57 -14.18
CA LYS A 366 -15.01 18.14 -13.81
C LYS A 366 -15.95 18.28 -15.00
N ALA A 367 -15.44 18.75 -16.13
CA ALA A 367 -16.23 18.86 -17.36
C ALA A 367 -16.75 17.49 -17.82
N LEU A 368 -15.90 16.45 -17.81
CA LEU A 368 -16.30 15.09 -18.17
C LEU A 368 -17.33 14.51 -17.18
N ASN A 369 -17.23 14.80 -15.89
CA ASN A 369 -18.24 14.38 -14.91
C ASN A 369 -19.59 15.09 -15.14
N ALA A 370 -19.56 16.40 -15.41
CA ALA A 370 -20.75 17.17 -15.75
C ALA A 370 -21.40 16.64 -17.03
N HIS A 371 -20.60 16.29 -18.04
CA HIS A 371 -21.06 15.64 -19.26
C HIS A 371 -21.76 14.31 -19.00
N ASP A 372 -21.17 13.43 -18.17
CA ASP A 372 -21.76 12.15 -17.77
C ASP A 372 -23.08 12.32 -16.99
N SER A 373 -23.22 13.46 -16.32
CA SER A 373 -24.42 13.86 -15.57
C SER A 373 -25.41 14.68 -16.40
N TRP A 374 -25.13 14.90 -17.69
CA TRP A 374 -25.94 15.68 -18.62
C TRP A 374 -26.12 17.15 -18.18
N ASP A 375 -25.21 17.65 -17.34
CA ASP A 375 -25.13 19.06 -16.93
C ASP A 375 -24.23 19.84 -17.89
N TYR A 376 -24.76 20.13 -19.08
CA TYR A 376 -24.03 20.89 -20.11
C TYR A 376 -23.68 22.32 -19.68
N LYS A 377 -24.41 22.90 -18.71
CA LYS A 377 -24.10 24.23 -18.15
C LYS A 377 -22.84 24.17 -17.29
N GLY A 378 -22.75 23.18 -16.40
CA GLY A 378 -21.54 22.90 -15.63
C GLY A 378 -20.36 22.54 -16.52
N GLU A 379 -20.57 21.67 -17.51
CA GLU A 379 -19.57 21.26 -18.50
C GLU A 379 -18.94 22.48 -19.19
N TYR A 380 -19.76 23.40 -19.72
CA TYR A 380 -19.28 24.64 -20.33
C TYR A 380 -18.39 25.46 -19.39
N LYS A 381 -18.86 25.72 -18.15
CA LYS A 381 -18.11 26.53 -17.18
C LYS A 381 -16.73 25.94 -16.91
N PHE A 382 -16.66 24.63 -16.73
CA PHE A 382 -15.39 23.94 -16.47
C PHE A 382 -14.48 23.93 -17.69
N LEU A 383 -15.01 23.70 -18.91
CA LEU A 383 -14.20 23.73 -20.14
C LEU A 383 -13.60 25.11 -20.42
N VAL A 384 -14.35 26.19 -20.15
CA VAL A 384 -13.82 27.57 -20.24
C VAL A 384 -12.69 27.78 -19.25
N GLN A 385 -12.86 27.35 -17.99
CA GLN A 385 -11.83 27.45 -16.95
C GLN A 385 -10.59 26.58 -17.24
N GLY A 386 -10.78 25.46 -17.94
CA GLY A 386 -9.71 24.60 -18.45
C GLY A 386 -9.06 25.07 -19.76
N GLY A 387 -9.52 26.19 -20.34
CA GLY A 387 -8.97 26.76 -21.58
C GLY A 387 -9.30 25.96 -22.86
N LEU A 388 -10.32 25.10 -22.83
CA LEU A 388 -10.77 24.28 -23.96
C LEU A 388 -11.94 24.94 -24.70
N LYS A 389 -11.64 26.00 -25.45
CA LYS A 389 -12.65 26.88 -26.08
C LYS A 389 -13.56 26.16 -27.08
N GLU A 390 -13.01 25.29 -27.93
CA GLU A 390 -13.80 24.57 -28.94
C GLU A 390 -14.73 23.53 -28.32
N GLN A 391 -14.26 22.81 -27.30
CA GLN A 391 -15.09 21.86 -26.56
C GLN A 391 -16.17 22.60 -25.75
N ALA A 392 -15.83 23.74 -25.13
CA ALA A 392 -16.79 24.58 -24.43
C ALA A 392 -17.92 25.02 -25.36
N LYS A 393 -17.58 25.44 -26.59
CA LYS A 393 -18.57 25.78 -27.62
C LYS A 393 -19.51 24.61 -27.92
N MET A 394 -18.99 23.40 -28.11
CA MET A 394 -19.83 22.21 -28.33
C MET A 394 -20.77 21.92 -27.14
N ALA A 395 -20.27 22.02 -25.90
CA ALA A 395 -21.10 21.85 -24.71
C ALA A 395 -22.22 22.91 -24.65
N LEU A 396 -21.90 24.16 -25.04
CA LEU A 396 -22.88 25.24 -25.11
C LEU A 396 -23.95 25.00 -26.18
N LEU A 397 -23.57 24.48 -27.35
CA LEU A 397 -24.54 24.07 -28.37
C LEU A 397 -25.48 22.97 -27.86
N HIS A 398 -24.95 21.97 -27.16
CA HIS A 398 -25.74 20.91 -26.54
C HIS A 398 -26.60 21.38 -25.36
N PHE A 399 -26.20 22.44 -24.66
CA PHE A 399 -27.01 23.08 -23.63
C PHE A 399 -28.19 23.87 -24.21
N LEU A 400 -27.93 24.63 -25.28
CA LEU A 400 -28.93 25.48 -25.90
C LEU A 400 -29.92 24.63 -26.68
N LEU A 401 -29.49 23.96 -27.75
CA LEU A 401 -30.36 23.38 -28.78
C LEU A 401 -31.56 22.54 -28.26
N PRO A 402 -31.42 21.67 -27.24
CA PRO A 402 -32.55 20.88 -26.73
C PRO A 402 -33.67 21.70 -26.06
N ARG A 403 -33.36 22.86 -25.48
CA ARG A 403 -34.33 23.66 -24.69
C ARG A 403 -35.36 24.40 -25.53
N ILE A 404 -35.17 24.40 -26.85
CA ILE A 404 -36.17 24.84 -27.81
C ILE A 404 -37.40 23.91 -27.83
N PHE A 405 -37.23 22.64 -27.42
CA PHE A 405 -38.24 21.60 -27.57
C PHE A 405 -39.09 21.34 -26.32
N ASP A 406 -38.73 21.90 -25.17
CA ASP A 406 -39.53 21.75 -23.95
C ASP A 406 -40.79 22.64 -23.94
N ASP A 407 -40.99 23.46 -24.99
CA ASP A 407 -42.07 24.46 -25.13
C ASP A 407 -42.21 25.40 -23.91
N ASP A 408 -41.12 25.50 -23.13
CA ASP A 408 -41.04 26.30 -21.92
C ASP A 408 -40.27 27.59 -22.23
N GLU A 409 -41.03 28.67 -22.43
CA GLU A 409 -40.49 30.02 -22.59
C GLU A 409 -39.53 30.40 -21.44
N ASN A 410 -39.73 29.84 -20.23
CA ASN A 410 -38.82 30.06 -19.10
C ASN A 410 -37.47 29.35 -19.29
N ALA A 411 -37.43 28.18 -19.92
CA ALA A 411 -36.18 27.47 -20.23
C ALA A 411 -35.34 28.23 -21.27
N MET A 412 -35.99 28.83 -22.28
CA MET A 412 -35.33 29.69 -23.26
C MET A 412 -34.83 30.99 -22.61
N LYS A 413 -35.66 31.67 -21.78
CA LYS A 413 -35.24 32.86 -21.01
C LYS A 413 -34.07 32.57 -20.07
N THR A 414 -34.09 31.43 -19.38
CA THR A 414 -32.99 30.99 -18.50
C THR A 414 -31.68 30.79 -19.28
N SER A 415 -31.79 30.33 -20.53
CA SER A 415 -30.65 30.12 -21.42
C SER A 415 -30.07 31.44 -21.94
N LEU A 416 -30.94 32.41 -22.27
CA LEU A 416 -30.54 33.77 -22.61
C LEU A 416 -29.86 34.48 -21.44
N ASN A 417 -30.45 34.42 -20.24
CA ASN A 417 -29.84 34.99 -19.03
C ASN A 417 -28.45 34.40 -18.78
N PHE A 418 -28.28 33.09 -18.99
CA PHE A 418 -26.98 32.44 -18.86
C PHE A 418 -25.95 32.92 -19.89
N LEU A 419 -26.37 33.17 -21.14
CA LEU A 419 -25.52 33.68 -22.20
C LEU A 419 -25.16 35.16 -21.98
N ASP A 420 -26.07 35.95 -21.39
CA ASP A 420 -25.81 37.34 -21.01
C ASP A 420 -24.81 37.42 -19.84
N ASP A 421 -24.87 36.49 -18.89
CA ASP A 421 -23.91 36.37 -17.77
C ASP A 421 -22.52 35.88 -18.22
N TYR A 422 -22.44 35.16 -19.35
CA TYR A 422 -21.20 34.58 -19.89
C TYR A 422 -21.09 34.84 -21.41
N PRO A 423 -20.84 36.09 -21.83
CA PRO A 423 -20.82 36.44 -23.24
C PRO A 423 -19.69 35.72 -23.97
N PHE A 424 -20.07 34.80 -24.87
CA PHE A 424 -19.14 34.06 -25.71
C PHE A 424 -19.00 34.79 -27.05
N SER A 425 -17.77 35.18 -27.42
CA SER A 425 -17.53 36.05 -28.59
C SER A 425 -17.65 35.34 -29.94
N ASP A 426 -17.99 34.05 -29.95
CA ASP A 426 -18.11 33.22 -31.15
C ASP A 426 -19.36 33.59 -31.98
N ALA A 427 -19.17 33.64 -33.30
CA ALA A 427 -20.22 34.02 -34.23
C ALA A 427 -21.41 33.05 -34.20
N GLU A 428 -21.17 31.76 -34.03
CA GLU A 428 -22.22 30.73 -34.08
C GLU A 428 -23.13 30.79 -32.85
N ILE A 429 -22.52 31.03 -31.68
CA ILE A 429 -23.27 31.23 -30.44
C ILE A 429 -24.07 32.52 -30.50
N LYS A 430 -23.52 33.61 -31.05
CA LYS A 430 -24.26 34.86 -31.27
C LYS A 430 -25.46 34.68 -32.19
N THR A 431 -25.30 33.95 -33.29
CA THR A 431 -26.39 33.58 -34.20
C THR A 431 -27.50 32.86 -33.43
N LEU A 432 -27.16 31.84 -32.63
CA LEU A 432 -28.14 31.12 -31.82
C LEU A 432 -28.80 32.01 -30.76
N THR A 433 -28.06 32.88 -30.08
CA THR A 433 -28.63 33.84 -29.12
C THR A 433 -29.66 34.76 -29.77
N ASN A 434 -29.36 35.27 -30.98
CA ASN A 434 -30.29 36.13 -31.71
C ASN A 434 -31.55 35.37 -32.14
N ILE A 435 -31.39 34.13 -32.63
CA ILE A 435 -32.51 33.26 -32.98
C ILE A 435 -33.42 33.02 -31.77
N TYR A 436 -32.85 32.76 -30.59
CA TYR A 436 -33.62 32.59 -29.35
C TYR A 436 -34.41 33.85 -28.99
N ARG A 437 -33.80 35.03 -29.16
CA ARG A 437 -34.49 36.31 -28.90
C ARG A 437 -35.67 36.51 -29.84
N ILE A 438 -35.52 36.16 -31.12
CA ILE A 438 -36.59 36.26 -32.14
C ILE A 438 -37.73 35.28 -31.82
N ILE A 439 -37.42 34.03 -31.50
CA ILE A 439 -38.42 33.01 -31.15
C ILE A 439 -39.21 33.43 -29.90
N ILE A 440 -38.54 34.00 -28.88
CA ILE A 440 -39.21 34.48 -27.67
C ILE A 440 -40.02 35.77 -27.93
N SER A 441 -39.49 36.72 -28.71
CA SER A 441 -40.17 38.00 -28.96
C SER A 441 -41.39 37.85 -29.87
N LYS A 442 -41.45 36.80 -30.70
CA LYS A 442 -42.47 36.58 -31.73
C LYS A 442 -42.61 37.76 -32.70
N GLU A 443 -41.55 38.54 -32.86
CA GLU A 443 -41.50 39.66 -33.80
C GLU A 443 -41.04 39.18 -35.18
N LYS A 444 -41.60 39.77 -36.25
CA LYS A 444 -41.15 39.48 -37.62
C LYS A 444 -39.74 40.01 -37.82
N GLU A 445 -38.83 39.14 -38.24
CA GLU A 445 -37.41 39.45 -38.39
C GLU A 445 -37.05 39.72 -39.86
N GLU A 446 -36.48 40.89 -40.14
CA GLU A 446 -36.07 41.29 -41.49
C GLU A 446 -34.87 40.48 -42.02
N ASN A 447 -34.08 39.87 -41.13
CA ASN A 447 -32.90 39.07 -41.48
C ASN A 447 -33.15 37.55 -41.49
N PHE A 448 -34.42 37.11 -41.61
CA PHE A 448 -34.82 35.71 -41.50
C PHE A 448 -33.99 34.75 -42.39
N ASP A 449 -33.90 35.05 -43.69
CA ASP A 449 -33.18 34.20 -44.67
C ASP A 449 -31.70 34.06 -44.33
N ARG A 450 -31.10 35.11 -43.74
CA ARG A 450 -29.70 35.09 -43.30
C ARG A 450 -29.49 34.09 -42.17
N TYR A 451 -30.39 34.07 -41.19
CA TYR A 451 -30.30 33.15 -40.06
C TYR A 451 -30.53 31.68 -40.44
N ILE A 452 -31.45 31.41 -41.39
CA ILE A 452 -31.61 30.05 -41.95
C ILE A 452 -30.32 29.60 -42.66
N GLN A 453 -29.73 30.46 -43.49
CA GLN A 453 -28.48 30.13 -44.17
C GLN A 453 -27.31 29.92 -43.20
N GLU A 454 -27.24 30.69 -42.10
CA GLU A 454 -26.27 30.49 -41.02
C GLU A 454 -26.47 29.14 -40.29
N LEU A 455 -27.72 28.70 -40.08
CA LEU A 455 -28.04 27.38 -39.51
C LEU A 455 -27.72 26.20 -40.44
N GLU A 456 -27.93 26.34 -41.74
CA GLU A 456 -27.53 25.34 -42.74
C GLU A 456 -25.99 25.21 -42.83
N ASN A 457 -25.28 26.34 -42.76
CA ASN A 457 -23.83 26.38 -42.67
C ASN A 457 -23.32 25.70 -41.39
N LEU A 458 -24.03 25.86 -40.26
CA LEU A 458 -23.73 25.14 -39.02
C LEU A 458 -23.95 23.63 -39.17
N GLN A 459 -25.06 23.22 -39.78
CA GLN A 459 -25.39 21.81 -39.96
C GLN A 459 -24.39 21.08 -40.88
N SER A 460 -23.89 21.76 -41.91
CA SER A 460 -22.86 21.21 -42.80
C SER A 460 -21.47 21.15 -42.15
N LYS A 461 -21.20 22.03 -41.18
CA LYS A 461 -19.93 22.09 -40.44
C LYS A 461 -19.75 20.95 -39.43
N TYR A 462 -20.83 20.47 -38.82
CA TYR A 462 -20.76 19.43 -37.78
C TYR A 462 -21.19 18.05 -38.29
N GLN A 463 -20.41 17.01 -37.95
CA GLN A 463 -20.70 15.62 -38.34
C GLN A 463 -21.67 14.90 -37.37
N SER A 464 -22.12 15.57 -36.30
CA SER A 464 -22.96 14.96 -35.27
C SER A 464 -24.40 14.80 -35.75
N LYS A 465 -24.86 13.56 -35.92
CA LYS A 465 -26.25 13.26 -36.32
C LYS A 465 -27.28 13.87 -35.36
N ASN A 466 -26.99 13.86 -34.06
CA ASN A 466 -27.89 14.45 -33.05
C ASN A 466 -27.94 15.98 -33.19
N LEU A 467 -26.78 16.63 -33.28
CA LEU A 467 -26.70 18.08 -33.48
C LEU A 467 -27.41 18.50 -34.78
N ASN A 468 -27.18 17.77 -35.87
CA ASN A 468 -27.79 18.07 -37.17
C ASN A 468 -29.31 17.88 -37.16
N THR A 469 -29.83 16.99 -36.32
CA THR A 469 -31.27 16.83 -36.10
C THR A 469 -31.84 18.03 -35.33
N LEU A 470 -31.18 18.43 -34.24
CA LEU A 470 -31.60 19.60 -33.45
C LEU A 470 -31.55 20.90 -34.26
N LEU A 471 -30.52 21.10 -35.09
CA LEU A 471 -30.39 22.25 -35.98
C LEU A 471 -31.47 22.25 -37.07
N LYS A 472 -31.81 21.09 -37.64
CA LYS A 472 -32.89 20.98 -38.62
C LYS A 472 -34.23 21.42 -38.03
N ASN A 473 -34.55 20.92 -36.85
CA ASN A 473 -35.80 21.23 -36.19
C ASN A 473 -35.87 22.70 -35.72
N LEU A 474 -34.72 23.32 -35.35
CA LEU A 474 -34.66 24.76 -35.07
C LEU A 474 -35.00 25.61 -36.32
N MET A 475 -34.55 25.19 -37.51
CA MET A 475 -34.93 25.85 -38.76
C MET A 475 -36.45 25.76 -39.00
N GLU A 476 -37.06 24.60 -38.71
CA GLU A 476 -38.52 24.41 -38.85
C GLU A 476 -39.31 25.33 -37.88
N LEU A 477 -38.91 25.42 -36.60
CA LEU A 477 -39.56 26.32 -35.63
C LEU A 477 -39.40 27.80 -35.95
N MET A 478 -38.25 28.19 -36.50
CA MET A 478 -38.07 29.54 -37.02
C MET A 478 -39.05 29.83 -38.17
N MET A 479 -39.23 28.88 -39.10
CA MET A 479 -40.19 29.03 -40.21
C MET A 479 -41.64 29.15 -39.71
N GLU A 480 -41.99 28.50 -38.60
CA GLU A 480 -43.30 28.64 -37.95
C GLU A 480 -43.46 30.01 -37.27
N ALA A 481 -42.44 30.51 -36.58
CA ALA A 481 -42.49 31.81 -35.88
C ALA A 481 -42.56 33.04 -36.83
N ASN A 482 -42.19 32.88 -38.11
CA ASN A 482 -42.18 33.96 -39.10
C ASN A 482 -43.48 34.07 -39.94
N GLN A 483 -44.43 33.16 -39.76
CA GLN A 483 -45.77 33.22 -40.37
C GLN A 483 -46.64 34.24 -39.60
#